data_AF-A0A841Q1Y9-F1
#
_entry.id   AF-A0A841Q1Y9-F1
#
_cell.length_a   1.000
_cell.length_b   1.000
_cell.length_c   1.000
_cell.angle_alpha   90.00
_cell.angle_beta   90.00
_cell.angle_gamma   90.00
#
_symmetry.space_group_name_H-M   'P 1'
#
loop_
_entity.id
_entity.type
_entity.pdbx_description
1 polymer ?
#
loop_
_entity_poly.entity_id
_entity_poly.type
_entity_poly.pdbx_seq_one_letter_code
_entity_poly.pdbx_strand_id
1 'polypeptide(L)'
;MRNVFLLFFLSLLLILTSCSRTEIPDEFQDLRPSNSSEFYIIGFQQHQHEVERINSELEKFVEDDSVIGVTMYYKVSEKPDSILEKFNINDGSGFIVLINEGIPYYISSYSEFKN
;
A
#
# COMPACT_ATOMS: atom_id res chain seq x y z
N MET A 1 5.97 -8.42 46.90
CA MET A 1 5.04 -7.84 45.89
C MET A 1 5.72 -6.91 44.88
N ARG A 2 6.99 -6.49 45.05
CA ARG A 2 7.69 -5.58 44.12
C ARG A 2 8.11 -6.21 42.77
N ASN A 3 8.32 -7.53 42.74
CA ASN A 3 8.82 -8.23 41.53
C ASN A 3 7.71 -8.62 40.54
N VAL A 4 6.46 -8.73 40.98
CA VAL A 4 5.32 -9.12 40.12
C VAL A 4 4.89 -7.96 39.21
N PHE A 5 4.92 -6.73 39.73
CA PHE A 5 4.64 -5.52 38.95
C PHE A 5 5.66 -5.30 37.82
N LEU A 6 6.93 -5.64 38.08
CA LEU A 6 8.01 -5.45 37.12
C LEU A 6 7.92 -6.44 35.94
N LEU A 7 7.52 -7.69 36.22
CA LEU A 7 7.22 -8.70 35.19
C LEU A 7 6.02 -8.30 34.32
N PHE A 8 4.98 -7.73 34.92
CA PHE A 8 3.79 -7.27 34.19
C PHE A 8 4.08 -6.09 33.26
N PHE A 9 4.97 -5.18 33.68
CA PHE A 9 5.41 -4.06 32.86
C PHE A 9 6.32 -4.54 31.71
N LEU A 10 7.17 -5.53 31.95
CA LEU A 10 8.07 -6.10 30.94
C LEU A 10 7.30 -6.82 29.83
N SER A 11 6.25 -7.58 30.19
CA SER A 11 5.39 -8.26 29.22
C SER A 11 4.56 -7.27 28.40
N LEU A 12 4.10 -6.17 29.01
CA LEU A 12 3.40 -5.10 28.29
C LEU A 12 4.31 -4.40 27.26
N LEU A 13 5.59 -4.19 27.62
CA LEU A 13 6.59 -3.55 26.75
C LEU A 13 6.95 -4.43 25.55
N LEU A 14 7.01 -5.75 25.75
CA LEU A 14 7.25 -6.74 24.68
C LEU A 14 6.10 -6.81 23.66
N ILE A 15 4.86 -6.53 24.06
CA ILE A 15 3.70 -6.47 23.15
C ILE A 15 3.74 -5.18 22.31
N LEU A 16 4.21 -4.06 22.89
CA LEU A 16 4.29 -2.77 22.20
C LEU A 16 5.45 -2.68 21.19
N THR A 17 6.52 -3.46 21.35
CA THR A 17 7.63 -3.50 20.39
C THR A 17 7.31 -4.26 19.09
N SER A 18 6.14 -4.89 18.99
CA SER A 18 5.67 -5.54 17.76
C SER A 18 4.84 -4.63 16.86
N CYS A 19 5.03 -3.31 16.93
CA CYS A 19 4.73 -2.45 15.78
C CYS A 19 5.78 -2.74 14.70
N SER A 20 5.57 -3.83 13.95
CA SER A 20 6.34 -4.06 12.74
C SER A 20 6.08 -2.87 11.83
N ARG A 21 7.09 -2.00 11.66
CA ARG A 21 7.10 -1.04 10.55
C ARG A 21 6.90 -1.87 9.30
N THR A 22 5.73 -1.76 8.71
CA THR A 22 5.41 -2.49 7.50
C THR A 22 6.11 -1.72 6.40
N GLU A 23 7.18 -2.32 5.88
CA GLU A 23 8.06 -1.66 4.93
C GLU A 23 7.38 -1.55 3.57
N ILE A 24 7.50 -0.37 2.95
CA ILE A 24 7.20 -0.18 1.53
C ILE A 24 8.14 -1.11 0.75
N PRO A 25 7.63 -1.95 -0.15
CA PRO A 25 8.45 -2.85 -0.95
C PRO A 25 9.54 -2.11 -1.72
N ASP A 26 10.72 -2.72 -1.87
CA ASP A 26 11.92 -2.09 -2.44
C ASP A 26 11.67 -1.42 -3.80
N GLU A 27 10.82 -2.02 -4.63
CA GLU A 27 10.42 -1.49 -5.94
C GLU A 27 9.67 -0.16 -5.89
N PHE A 28 9.15 0.23 -4.72
CA PHE A 28 8.37 1.43 -4.48
C PHE A 28 9.02 2.40 -3.50
N GLN A 29 10.24 2.13 -3.02
CA GLN A 29 10.92 3.02 -2.07
C GLN A 29 11.10 4.44 -2.61
N ASP A 30 11.32 4.58 -3.92
CA ASP A 30 11.46 5.88 -4.60
C ASP A 30 10.12 6.62 -4.76
N LEU A 31 8.98 5.94 -4.53
CA LEU A 31 7.63 6.48 -4.71
C LEU A 31 6.99 6.93 -3.39
N ARG A 32 7.82 7.30 -2.41
CA ARG A 32 7.36 7.68 -1.08
C ARG A 32 6.91 9.15 -1.02
N PRO A 33 5.65 9.43 -0.63
CA PRO A 33 5.21 10.80 -0.41
C PRO A 33 5.98 11.50 0.69
N SER A 34 6.27 12.79 0.51
CA SER A 34 7.03 13.58 1.48
C SER A 34 6.14 14.08 2.62
N ASN A 35 4.85 14.32 2.36
CA ASN A 35 3.88 14.74 3.35
C ASN A 35 2.89 13.62 3.71
N SER A 36 2.34 13.66 4.92
CA SER A 36 1.37 12.66 5.40
C SER A 36 -0.01 12.76 4.74
N SER A 37 -0.31 13.91 4.12
CA SER A 37 -1.55 14.15 3.38
C SER A 37 -1.45 13.79 1.90
N GLU A 38 -0.30 13.26 1.46
CA GLU A 38 -0.01 12.98 0.07
C GLU A 38 0.00 11.48 -0.21
N PHE A 39 -0.40 11.13 -1.43
CA PHE A 39 -0.53 9.75 -1.88
C PHE A 39 0.19 9.54 -3.21
N TYR A 40 0.79 8.37 -3.38
CA TYR A 40 1.22 7.88 -4.70
C TYR A 40 0.28 6.75 -5.11
N ILE A 41 -0.24 6.80 -6.34
CA ILE A 41 -1.15 5.78 -6.86
C ILE A 41 -0.42 4.94 -7.89
N ILE A 42 -0.42 3.63 -7.67
CA ILE A 42 0.19 2.66 -8.58
C ILE A 42 -0.92 1.81 -9.15
N GLY A 43 -1.27 2.05 -10.41
CA GLY A 43 -2.16 1.16 -11.16
C GLY A 43 -1.42 -0.12 -11.51
N PHE A 44 -2.11 -1.25 -11.39
CA PHE A 44 -1.60 -2.53 -11.85
C PHE A 44 -2.70 -3.28 -12.60
N GLN A 45 -2.25 -4.16 -13.49
CA GLN A 45 -3.14 -4.94 -14.31
C GLN A 45 -2.72 -6.40 -14.34
N GLN A 46 -3.72 -7.27 -14.26
CA GLN A 46 -3.53 -8.70 -14.43
C GLN A 46 -3.63 -9.09 -15.92
N HIS A 47 -4.59 -8.50 -16.65
CA HIS A 47 -4.82 -8.85 -18.06
C HIS A 47 -4.65 -7.65 -18.99
N GLN A 48 -4.12 -7.87 -20.20
CA GLN A 48 -3.86 -6.79 -21.17
C GLN A 48 -5.13 -6.06 -21.63
N HIS A 49 -6.29 -6.70 -21.63
CA HIS A 49 -7.54 -6.07 -22.06
C HIS A 49 -8.09 -5.06 -21.02
N GLU A 50 -7.51 -5.01 -19.82
CA GLU A 50 -7.94 -4.11 -18.75
C GLU A 50 -7.22 -2.75 -18.78
N VAL A 51 -6.23 -2.58 -19.66
CA VAL A 51 -5.38 -1.38 -19.78
C VAL A 51 -6.20 -0.10 -19.89
N GLU A 52 -7.13 -0.06 -20.84
CA GLU A 52 -7.93 1.15 -21.10
C GLU A 52 -8.79 1.53 -19.90
N ARG A 53 -9.39 0.52 -19.23
CA ARG A 53 -10.17 0.72 -18.02
C ARG A 53 -9.32 1.26 -16.88
N ILE A 54 -8.16 0.65 -16.61
CA ILE A 54 -7.28 1.07 -15.52
C ILE A 54 -6.69 2.46 -15.79
N ASN A 55 -6.29 2.77 -17.03
CA ASN A 55 -5.77 4.09 -17.37
C ASN A 55 -6.83 5.20 -17.19
N SER A 56 -8.07 4.95 -17.65
CA SER A 56 -9.16 5.93 -17.47
C SER A 56 -9.55 6.14 -16.01
N GLU A 57 -9.39 5.14 -15.15
CA GLU A 57 -9.55 5.30 -13.71
C GLU A 57 -8.35 6.04 -13.08
N LEU A 58 -7.12 5.78 -13.54
CA LEU A 58 -5.91 6.49 -13.09
C LEU A 58 -5.97 7.99 -13.35
N GLU A 59 -6.49 8.39 -14.51
CA GLU A 59 -6.68 9.81 -14.85
C GLU A 59 -7.54 10.54 -13.81
N LYS A 60 -8.50 9.86 -13.18
CA LYS A 60 -9.35 10.45 -12.12
C LYS A 60 -8.57 10.76 -10.85
N PHE A 61 -7.45 10.07 -10.59
CA PHE A 61 -6.58 10.37 -9.45
C PHE A 61 -5.69 11.59 -9.73
N VAL A 62 -5.37 11.89 -10.99
CA VAL A 62 -4.54 13.05 -11.36
C VAL A 62 -5.21 14.37 -11.00
N GLU A 63 -6.54 14.39 -10.95
CA GLU A 63 -7.33 15.58 -10.58
C GLU A 63 -7.38 15.83 -9.06
N ASP A 64 -6.84 14.93 -8.24
CA ASP A 64 -6.85 15.06 -6.78
C ASP A 64 -5.55 15.71 -6.28
N ASP A 65 -5.66 16.88 -5.63
CA ASP A 65 -4.52 17.64 -5.09
C ASP A 65 -3.69 16.86 -4.05
N SER A 66 -4.26 15.81 -3.45
CA SER A 66 -3.56 14.94 -2.51
C SER A 66 -2.72 13.86 -3.21
N VAL A 67 -2.93 13.62 -4.51
CA VAL A 67 -2.16 12.65 -5.29
C VAL A 67 -0.95 13.34 -5.92
N ILE A 68 0.23 13.04 -5.40
CA ILE A 68 1.49 13.64 -5.88
C ILE A 68 2.08 12.93 -7.11
N GLY A 69 1.55 11.76 -7.43
CA GLY A 69 2.04 10.96 -8.55
C GLY A 69 1.16 9.76 -8.83
N VAL A 70 1.05 9.46 -10.12
CA VAL A 70 0.41 8.27 -10.64
C VAL A 70 1.42 7.51 -11.49
N THR A 71 1.46 6.19 -11.36
CA THR A 71 2.27 5.33 -12.23
C THR A 71 1.54 4.04 -12.55
N MET A 72 1.94 3.41 -13.65
CA MET A 72 1.44 2.10 -14.07
C MET A 72 2.56 1.07 -13.92
N TYR A 73 2.28 0.03 -13.14
CA TYR A 73 3.16 -1.11 -13.03
C TYR A 73 2.66 -2.24 -13.94
N TYR A 74 3.34 -2.41 -15.07
CA TYR A 74 2.98 -3.40 -16.09
C TYR A 74 3.79 -4.68 -15.87
N LYS A 75 3.11 -5.83 -15.74
CA LYS A 75 3.66 -7.15 -15.35
C LYS A 75 4.08 -7.21 -13.89
N VAL A 76 3.08 -7.30 -13.03
CA VAL A 76 3.33 -7.79 -11.69
C VAL A 76 3.81 -9.22 -11.81
N SER A 77 5.07 -9.47 -11.44
CA SER A 77 5.68 -10.79 -11.54
C SER A 77 4.91 -11.76 -10.66
N GLU A 78 4.32 -12.84 -11.19
CA GLU A 78 3.66 -13.93 -10.43
C GLU A 78 4.65 -14.80 -9.61
N LYS A 79 5.83 -14.25 -9.30
CA LYS A 79 6.85 -14.97 -8.54
C LYS A 79 6.45 -15.00 -7.06
N PRO A 80 6.96 -15.99 -6.30
CA PRO A 80 6.97 -15.92 -4.84
C PRO A 80 7.57 -14.59 -4.39
N ASP A 81 6.97 -13.94 -3.39
CA ASP A 81 7.29 -12.60 -2.86
C ASP A 81 6.85 -11.41 -3.73
N SER A 82 5.95 -11.63 -4.69
CA SER A 82 5.37 -10.54 -5.48
C SER A 82 4.60 -9.56 -4.58
N ILE A 83 4.49 -8.32 -5.07
CA ILE A 83 3.66 -7.29 -4.44
C ILE A 83 2.20 -7.77 -4.25
N LEU A 84 1.67 -8.58 -5.18
CA LEU A 84 0.32 -9.13 -5.08
C LEU A 84 0.21 -10.12 -3.93
N GLU A 85 1.17 -11.03 -3.81
CA GLU A 85 1.21 -12.00 -2.72
C GLU A 85 1.36 -11.30 -1.36
N LYS A 86 2.24 -10.29 -1.26
CA LYS A 86 2.41 -9.49 -0.03
C LYS A 86 1.12 -8.80 0.41
N PHE A 87 0.28 -8.39 -0.52
CA PHE A 87 -1.01 -7.76 -0.23
C PHE A 87 -2.20 -8.73 -0.31
N ASN A 88 -1.97 -10.04 -0.43
CA ASN A 88 -3.02 -11.06 -0.62
C ASN A 88 -4.00 -10.74 -1.77
N ILE A 89 -3.49 -10.11 -2.84
CA ILE A 89 -4.24 -9.80 -4.06
C ILE A 89 -4.22 -11.06 -4.92
N ASN A 90 -5.26 -11.88 -4.78
CA ASN A 90 -5.31 -13.21 -5.41
C ASN A 90 -5.85 -13.18 -6.84
N ASP A 91 -6.60 -12.15 -7.22
CA ASP A 91 -7.13 -11.94 -8.58
C ASP A 91 -7.66 -10.51 -8.71
N GLY A 92 -7.41 -9.87 -9.86
CA GLY A 92 -7.99 -8.59 -10.24
C GLY A 92 -6.98 -7.48 -10.51
N SER A 93 -7.37 -6.52 -11.35
CA SER A 93 -6.66 -5.26 -11.58
C SER A 93 -7.19 -4.16 -10.68
N GLY A 94 -6.33 -3.25 -10.25
CA GLY A 94 -6.74 -2.10 -9.44
C GLY A 94 -5.57 -1.17 -9.12
N PHE A 95 -5.60 -0.57 -7.93
CA PHE A 95 -4.61 0.42 -7.51
C PHE A 95 -4.00 0.05 -6.16
N ILE A 96 -2.71 0.29 -6.03
CA ILE A 96 -2.00 0.30 -4.75
C ILE A 96 -1.81 1.77 -4.36
N VAL A 97 -2.25 2.12 -3.15
CA VAL A 97 -2.07 3.45 -2.59
C VAL A 97 -0.87 3.44 -1.65
N LEU A 98 0.11 4.29 -1.93
CA LEU A 98 1.27 4.53 -1.07
C LEU A 98 1.08 5.81 -0.26
N ILE A 99 1.28 5.70 1.04
CA ILE A 99 1.29 6.80 2.00
C ILE A 99 2.65 6.92 2.66
N ASN A 100 3.03 8.13 3.09
CA ASN A 100 4.36 8.40 3.66
C ASN A 100 4.76 7.45 4.80
N GLU A 101 3.84 7.14 5.72
CA GLU A 101 4.16 6.38 6.95
C GLU A 101 3.23 5.19 7.20
N GLY A 102 2.76 4.50 6.16
CA GLY A 102 1.83 3.40 6.35
C GLY A 102 1.99 2.25 5.39
N ILE A 103 1.24 1.20 5.72
CA ILE A 103 1.15 0.00 4.91
C ILE A 103 0.47 0.39 3.61
N PRO A 104 1.08 0.13 2.45
CA PRO A 104 0.37 0.26 1.19
C PRO A 104 -0.90 -0.58 1.24
N TYR A 105 -1.95 -0.08 0.60
CA TYR A 105 -3.21 -0.81 0.56
C TYR A 105 -3.79 -0.85 -0.85
N TYR A 106 -4.53 -1.91 -1.11
CA TYR A 106 -5.18 -2.18 -2.39
C TYR A 106 -6.60 -1.63 -2.41
N ILE A 107 -6.97 -1.04 -3.54
CA ILE A 107 -8.34 -0.65 -3.88
C ILE A 107 -8.67 -1.16 -5.29
N SER A 108 -9.89 -1.63 -5.49
CA SER A 108 -10.29 -2.23 -6.78
C SER A 108 -10.77 -1.19 -7.79
N SER A 109 -11.20 -0.01 -7.32
CA SER A 109 -11.73 1.10 -8.12
C SER A 109 -11.53 2.46 -7.44
N TYR A 110 -11.55 3.56 -8.20
CA TYR A 110 -11.48 4.93 -7.66
C TYR A 110 -12.65 5.24 -6.71
N SER A 111 -13.85 4.71 -6.96
CA SER A 111 -15.02 4.94 -6.11
C SER A 111 -14.85 4.44 -4.67
N GLU A 112 -14.02 3.41 -4.46
CA GLU A 112 -13.71 2.89 -3.13
C GLU A 112 -12.74 3.80 -2.36
N PHE A 113 -11.98 4.63 -3.06
CA PHE A 113 -11.03 5.55 -2.43
C PHE A 113 -11.71 6.74 -1.74
N LYS A 114 -12.87 7.17 -2.23
CA LYS A 114 -13.62 8.33 -1.71
C LYS A 114 -14.64 8.00 -0.61
N ASN A 115 -14.93 6.73 -0.36
CA ASN A 115 -15.89 6.27 0.66
C ASN A 115 -15.20 5.99 2.00
#